data_AF-A0A8S3FG05-F1
#
_entry.id   AF-A0A8S3FG05-F1
#
_cell.length_a   1.000
_cell.length_b   1.000
_cell.length_c   1.000
_cell.angle_alpha   90.00
_cell.angle_beta   90.00
_cell.angle_gamma   90.00
#
_symmetry.space_group_name_H-M   'P 1'
#
loop_
_entity.id
_entity.type
_entity.pdbx_description
1 polymer ?
#
loop_
_entity_poly.entity_id
_entity_poly.type
_entity_poly.pdbx_seq_one_letter_code
_entity_poly.pdbx_strand_id
1 'polypeptide(L)'
;SITQPPMLSFKHFLQDQEDNIEQEEAIKRYNEYKTDFKKTQIAEFFTAHKDEDWFKHKYHPDEYSKRREEQRQIIKKRLDIFMELYRKGYLDDVSIDIENQRTLTRFLDAGK
;
A
#
# COMPACT_ATOMS: atom_id res chain seq x y z
N SER A 1 22.51 1.25 -0.68
CA SER A 1 21.61 0.26 -1.29
C SER A 1 22.24 -0.19 -2.59
N ILE A 2 22.54 -1.49 -2.75
CA ILE A 2 23.09 -2.02 -4.00
C ILE A 2 21.92 -2.00 -4.99
N THR A 3 21.88 -1.03 -5.89
CA THR A 3 20.82 -0.93 -6.90
C THR A 3 20.99 -2.07 -7.89
N GLN A 4 19.95 -2.88 -8.04
CA GLN A 4 19.97 -3.99 -8.98
C GLN A 4 20.22 -3.53 -10.42
N PRO A 5 20.93 -4.34 -11.23
CA PRO A 5 21.18 -3.99 -12.62
C PRO A 5 19.86 -3.81 -13.37
N PRO A 6 19.77 -2.85 -14.31
CA PRO A 6 18.55 -2.60 -15.06
C PRO A 6 18.24 -3.76 -16.01
N MET A 7 16.96 -3.92 -16.35
CA MET A 7 16.52 -4.85 -17.39
C MET A 7 17.22 -4.52 -18.71
N LEU A 8 17.73 -5.54 -19.40
CA LEU A 8 18.31 -5.38 -20.73
C LEU A 8 17.24 -4.91 -21.71
N SER A 9 17.61 -3.97 -22.58
CA SER A 9 16.79 -3.67 -23.75
C SER A 9 16.89 -4.81 -24.77
N PHE A 10 15.93 -4.90 -25.69
CA PHE A 10 15.95 -5.94 -26.73
C PHE A 10 17.27 -5.93 -27.53
N LYS A 11 17.78 -4.74 -27.85
CA LYS A 11 19.07 -4.58 -28.55
C LYS A 11 20.24 -5.20 -27.78
N HIS A 12 20.35 -4.92 -26.47
CA HIS A 12 21.44 -5.50 -25.66
C HIS A 12 21.24 -7.00 -25.44
N PHE A 13 20.00 -7.45 -25.24
CA PHE A 13 19.67 -8.87 -25.13
C PHE A 13 20.11 -9.68 -26.36
N LEU A 14 19.97 -9.11 -27.56
CA LEU A 14 20.39 -9.75 -28.81
C LEU A 14 21.91 -9.87 -28.97
N GLN A 15 22.72 -9.04 -28.29
CA GLN A 15 24.19 -9.13 -28.39
C GLN A 15 24.74 -10.45 -27.86
N ASP A 16 23.98 -11.13 -26.99
CA ASP A 16 24.33 -12.41 -26.38
C ASP A 16 23.67 -13.61 -27.09
N GLN A 17 22.95 -13.40 -28.21
CA GLN A 17 22.31 -14.47 -28.98
C GLN A 17 23.16 -14.89 -30.19
N GLU A 18 22.87 -16.06 -30.76
CA GLU A 18 23.53 -16.55 -31.97
C GLU A 18 23.20 -15.67 -33.19
N ASP A 19 24.17 -15.42 -34.07
CA ASP A 19 24.02 -14.55 -35.26
C ASP A 19 22.91 -14.99 -36.22
N ASN A 20 22.57 -16.28 -36.22
CA ASN A 20 21.55 -16.89 -37.07
C ASN A 20 20.19 -17.07 -36.37
N ILE A 21 19.97 -16.43 -35.21
CA ILE A 21 18.70 -16.53 -34.50
C ILE A 21 17.54 -16.02 -35.37
N GLU A 22 16.48 -16.82 -35.43
CA GLU A 22 15.26 -16.41 -36.12
C GLU A 22 14.52 -15.32 -35.34
N GLN A 23 13.89 -14.39 -36.07
CA GLN A 23 13.17 -13.27 -35.46
C GLN A 23 12.09 -13.71 -34.46
N GLU A 24 11.32 -14.75 -34.77
CA GLU A 24 10.27 -15.26 -33.87
C GLU A 24 10.86 -15.82 -32.57
N GLU A 25 11.94 -16.59 -32.67
CA GLU A 25 12.63 -17.15 -31.52
C GLU A 25 13.28 -16.06 -30.66
N ALA A 26 13.87 -15.03 -31.28
CA ALA A 26 14.43 -13.87 -30.58
C ALA A 26 13.35 -13.13 -29.76
N ILE A 27 12.17 -12.92 -30.34
CA ILE A 27 11.04 -12.27 -29.65
C ILE A 27 10.56 -13.13 -28.49
N LYS A 28 10.41 -14.44 -28.70
CA LYS A 28 9.98 -15.39 -27.68
C LYS A 28 10.94 -15.40 -26.49
N ARG A 29 12.24 -15.59 -26.74
CA ARG A 29 13.27 -15.59 -25.69
C ARG A 29 13.34 -14.27 -24.92
N TYR A 30 13.18 -13.14 -25.60
CA TYR A 30 13.16 -11.85 -24.91
C TYR A 30 11.91 -11.68 -24.02
N ASN A 31 10.77 -12.23 -24.42
CA ASN A 31 9.57 -12.23 -23.58
C ASN A 31 9.73 -13.13 -22.34
N GLU A 32 10.36 -14.30 -22.50
CA GLU A 32 10.75 -15.18 -21.39
C GLU A 32 11.71 -14.48 -20.44
N TYR A 33 12.78 -13.88 -20.98
CA TYR A 33 13.74 -13.06 -20.22
C TYR A 33 13.06 -11.97 -19.40
N LYS A 34 12.19 -11.15 -20.02
CA LYS A 34 11.47 -10.09 -19.29
C LYS A 34 10.61 -10.64 -18.16
N THR A 35 10.00 -11.80 -18.38
CA THR A 35 9.15 -12.45 -17.38
C THR A 35 9.98 -12.93 -16.20
N ASP A 36 11.08 -13.63 -16.45
CA ASP A 36 11.94 -14.16 -15.40
C ASP A 36 12.69 -13.05 -14.66
N PHE A 37 13.16 -12.02 -15.37
CA PHE A 37 13.76 -10.84 -14.74
C PHE A 37 12.80 -10.14 -13.77
N LYS A 38 11.51 -10.04 -14.10
CA LYS A 38 10.49 -9.50 -13.18
C LYS A 38 10.26 -10.41 -11.97
N LYS A 39 10.21 -11.74 -12.16
CA LYS A 39 10.09 -12.70 -11.05
C LYS A 39 11.27 -12.58 -10.09
N THR A 40 12.49 -12.52 -10.62
CA THR A 40 13.71 -12.37 -9.84
C THR A 40 13.70 -11.08 -9.03
N GLN A 41 13.38 -9.94 -9.66
CA GLN A 41 13.24 -8.67 -8.94
C GLN A 41 12.21 -8.74 -7.80
N ILE A 42 11.05 -9.37 -8.02
CA ILE A 42 10.03 -9.52 -6.98
C ILE A 42 10.56 -10.39 -5.83
N ALA A 43 11.22 -11.51 -6.14
CA ALA A 43 11.77 -12.42 -5.15
C ALA A 43 12.88 -11.77 -4.31
N GLU A 44 13.75 -10.99 -4.95
CA GLU A 44 14.83 -10.27 -4.28
C GLU A 44 14.30 -9.11 -3.44
N PHE A 45 13.33 -8.34 -3.96
CA PHE A 45 12.62 -7.31 -3.18
C PHE A 45 11.96 -7.91 -1.93
N PHE A 46 11.25 -9.03 -2.10
CA PHE A 46 10.67 -9.75 -0.97
C PHE A 46 11.75 -10.18 0.02
N THR A 47 12.83 -10.82 -0.44
CA THR A 47 13.90 -11.32 0.43
C THR A 47 14.59 -10.19 1.20
N ALA A 48 14.81 -9.04 0.55
CA ALA A 48 15.43 -7.87 1.17
C ALA A 48 14.56 -7.24 2.26
N HIS A 49 13.22 -7.26 2.09
CA HIS A 49 12.30 -6.51 2.94
C HIS A 49 11.38 -7.37 3.83
N LYS A 50 11.35 -8.69 3.67
CA LYS A 50 10.40 -9.59 4.39
C LYS A 50 10.43 -9.47 5.90
N ASP A 51 11.58 -9.06 6.47
CA ASP A 51 11.76 -8.94 7.91
C ASP A 51 11.52 -7.53 8.43
N GLU A 52 11.42 -6.53 7.55
CA GLU A 52 11.17 -5.14 7.91
C GLU A 52 9.72 -4.94 8.37
N ASP A 53 9.56 -4.19 9.46
CA ASP A 53 8.26 -3.98 10.09
C ASP A 53 7.23 -3.43 9.11
N TRP A 54 7.53 -2.38 8.35
CA TRP A 54 6.56 -1.77 7.43
C TRP A 54 6.07 -2.78 6.36
N PHE A 55 6.92 -3.73 5.95
CA PHE A 55 6.58 -4.75 4.97
C PHE A 55 5.67 -5.81 5.57
N LYS A 56 6.02 -6.33 6.76
CA LYS A 56 5.18 -7.29 7.50
C LYS A 56 3.80 -6.69 7.82
N HIS A 57 3.77 -5.45 8.28
CA HIS A 57 2.52 -4.76 8.59
C HIS A 57 1.58 -4.62 7.38
N LYS A 58 2.12 -4.65 6.16
CA LYS A 58 1.35 -4.52 4.92
C LYS A 58 0.98 -5.86 4.29
N TYR A 59 1.85 -6.86 4.39
CA TYR A 59 1.75 -8.11 3.61
C TYR A 59 1.73 -9.39 4.45
N HIS A 60 2.13 -9.37 5.71
CA HIS A 60 2.08 -10.57 6.57
C HIS A 60 0.63 -10.87 6.95
N PRO A 61 0.11 -12.10 6.72
CA PRO A 61 -1.31 -12.42 6.91
C PRO A 61 -1.83 -12.09 8.32
N ASP A 62 -1.06 -12.43 9.34
CA ASP A 62 -1.45 -12.23 10.74
C ASP A 62 -1.43 -10.75 11.13
N GLU A 63 -0.37 -10.02 10.77
CA GLU A 63 -0.25 -8.59 11.12
C GLU A 63 -1.26 -7.74 10.36
N TYR A 64 -1.47 -8.03 9.07
CA TYR A 64 -2.47 -7.37 8.25
C TYR A 64 -3.88 -7.56 8.84
N SER A 65 -4.23 -8.80 9.19
CA SER A 65 -5.56 -9.12 9.74
C SER A 65 -5.76 -8.50 11.12
N LYS A 66 -4.75 -8.58 11.99
CA LYS A 66 -4.78 -7.95 13.32
C LYS A 66 -4.96 -6.44 13.21
N ARG A 67 -4.22 -5.75 12.34
CA ARG A 67 -4.40 -4.31 12.12
C ARG A 67 -5.76 -3.94 11.58
N ARG A 68 -6.30 -4.73 10.64
CA ARG A 68 -7.64 -4.50 10.11
C ARG A 68 -8.71 -4.65 11.20
N GLU A 69 -8.52 -5.58 12.14
CA GLU A 69 -9.36 -5.70 13.33
C GLU A 69 -9.22 -4.47 14.23
N GLU A 70 -7.99 -4.11 14.61
CA GLU A 70 -7.71 -2.96 15.46
C GLU A 70 -8.29 -1.66 14.88
N GLN A 71 -8.10 -1.41 13.59
CA GLN A 71 -8.69 -0.26 12.89
C GLN A 71 -10.21 -0.30 12.92
N ARG A 72 -10.83 -1.47 12.74
CA ARG A 72 -12.29 -1.61 12.81
C ARG A 72 -12.81 -1.32 14.21
N GLN A 73 -12.12 -1.79 15.25
CA GLN A 73 -12.47 -1.50 16.63
C GLN A 73 -12.31 -0.01 16.96
N ILE A 74 -11.25 0.63 16.46
CA ILE A 74 -11.05 2.09 16.61
C ILE A 74 -12.18 2.87 15.93
N ILE A 75 -12.53 2.51 14.69
CA ILE A 75 -13.62 3.16 13.95
C ILE A 75 -14.95 2.95 14.68
N LYS A 76 -15.22 1.72 15.14
CA LYS A 76 -16.42 1.40 15.90
C LYS A 76 -16.51 2.21 17.19
N LYS A 77 -15.43 2.28 17.97
CA LYS A 77 -15.38 3.10 19.20
C LYS A 77 -15.64 4.57 18.91
N ARG A 78 -15.04 5.12 17.85
CA ARG A 78 -15.29 6.52 17.44
C ARG A 78 -16.73 6.75 17.00
N LEU A 79 -17.31 5.80 16.28
CA LEU A 79 -18.71 5.84 15.90
C LEU A 79 -19.63 5.79 17.13
N ASP A 80 -19.33 4.91 18.10
CA ASP A 80 -20.12 4.80 19.33
C ASP A 80 -20.11 6.12 20.12
N ILE A 81 -18.94 6.76 20.26
CA ILE A 81 -18.81 8.09 20.88
C ILE A 81 -19.61 9.14 20.10
N PHE A 82 -19.48 9.15 18.77
CA PHE A 82 -20.23 10.08 17.92
C PHE A 82 -21.75 9.92 18.11
N MET A 83 -22.24 8.67 18.12
CA MET A 83 -23.67 8.38 18.32
C MET A 83 -24.14 8.75 19.72
N GLU A 84 -23.28 8.64 20.74
CA GLU A 84 -23.57 9.12 22.09
C GLU A 84 -23.71 10.65 22.13
N LEU A 85 -22.76 11.39 21.54
CA LEU A 85 -22.83 12.85 21.44
C LEU A 85 -24.08 13.29 20.66
N TYR A 86 -24.40 12.60 19.57
CA TYR A 86 -25.61 12.83 18.78
C TYR A 86 -26.88 12.65 19.62
N ARG A 87 -27.02 11.52 20.33
CA ARG A 87 -28.20 11.25 21.18
C ARG A 87 -28.35 12.23 22.34
N LYS A 88 -27.24 12.78 22.83
CA LYS A 88 -27.23 13.80 23.90
C LYS A 88 -27.53 15.22 23.37
N GLY A 89 -27.78 15.39 22.08
CA GLY A 89 -28.11 16.68 21.47
C GLY A 89 -26.91 17.63 21.33
N TYR A 90 -25.67 17.13 21.45
CA TYR A 90 -24.47 17.97 21.29
C TYR A 90 -24.31 18.51 19.86
N LEU A 91 -25.08 18.00 18.91
CA LEU A 91 -25.09 18.41 17.51
C LEU A 91 -26.35 19.23 17.14
N ASP A 92 -27.30 19.43 18.06
CA ASP A 92 -28.60 20.05 17.74
C ASP A 92 -28.47 21.55 17.43
N ASP A 93 -27.47 22.22 17.99
CA ASP A 93 -27.19 23.66 17.83
C ASP A 93 -25.77 23.92 17.27
N VAL A 94 -25.23 22.94 16.53
CA VAL A 94 -23.92 23.05 15.87
C VAL A 94 -24.12 23.17 14.37
N SER A 95 -23.91 24.37 13.83
CA SER A 95 -23.75 24.59 12.40
C SER A 95 -22.28 24.69 12.01
N ILE A 96 -21.95 24.23 10.80
CA ILE A 96 -20.60 24.34 10.24
C ILE A 96 -20.45 25.72 9.61
N ASP A 97 -20.25 26.74 10.44
CA ASP A 97 -19.96 28.11 10.02
C ASP A 97 -18.87 28.74 10.90
N ILE A 98 -18.38 29.90 10.46
CA ILE A 98 -17.24 30.61 11.08
C ILE A 98 -17.64 31.19 12.44
N GLU A 99 -18.91 31.52 12.65
CA GLU A 99 -19.42 32.11 13.89
C GLU A 99 -19.49 31.07 15.02
N ASN A 100 -19.74 29.80 14.67
CA ASN A 100 -19.86 28.67 15.60
C ASN A 100 -18.57 27.86 15.81
N GLN A 101 -17.41 28.38 15.40
CA GLN A 101 -16.10 27.73 15.53
C GLN A 101 -15.77 27.27 16.96
N ARG A 102 -16.16 28.03 17.99
CA ARG A 102 -15.94 27.67 19.40
C ARG A 102 -16.77 26.47 19.83
N THR A 103 -18.02 26.40 19.38
CA THR A 103 -18.93 25.29 19.64
C THR A 103 -18.46 24.02 18.93
N LEU A 104 -18.01 24.14 17.67
CA LEU A 104 -17.41 23.04 16.92
C LEU A 104 -16.13 22.50 17.58
N THR A 105 -15.27 23.39 18.10
CA THR A 105 -14.04 22.99 18.79
C THR A 105 -14.36 22.23 20.09
N ARG A 106 -15.32 22.71 20.89
CA ARG A 106 -15.80 22.00 22.09
C ARG A 106 -16.38 20.64 21.77
N PHE A 107 -17.13 20.51 20.67
CA PHE A 107 -17.64 19.23 20.18
C PHE A 107 -16.50 18.27 19.80
N LEU A 108 -15.51 18.74 19.04
CA LEU A 108 -14.35 17.93 18.64
C LEU A 108 -13.50 17.49 19.84
N ASP A 109 -13.38 18.32 20.87
CA ASP A 109 -12.70 17.98 22.12
C ASP A 109 -13.49 16.97 22.96
N ALA A 110 -14.83 17.02 22.94
CA ALA A 110 -15.68 16.04 23.62
C ALA A 110 -15.64 14.64 22.95
N GLY A 111 -15.22 14.55 21.69
CA GLY A 111 -15.08 13.30 20.92
C GLY A 111 -13.66 12.71 20.88
N LYS A 112 -12.68 13.32 21.55
CA LYS A 112 -11.30 12.81 21.70
C LYS A 112 -11.25 11.67 22.72
#